data_AF-A0A2G6LL83-F1
#
_entry.id   AF-A0A2G6LL83-F1
#
_cell.length_a   1.000
_cell.length_b   1.000
_cell.length_c   1.000
_cell.angle_alpha   90.00
_cell.angle_beta   90.00
_cell.angle_gamma   90.00
#
_symmetry.space_group_name_H-M   'P 1'
#
loop_
_entity.id
_entity.type
_entity.pdbx_description
1 polymer ?
#
loop_
_entity_poly.entity_id
_entity_poly.type
_entity_poly.pdbx_seq_one_letter_code
_entity_poly.pdbx_strand_id
1 'polypeptide(L)'
;IIAEDFNGDGHIDLLLLGNLNTSEVETPRNDASYGTLLLGKPDGNFSYISNSQINLWANGDIKNARLITIAGKRAVIIAKNNDSVSILSLPHLSP
;
A
#
# COMPACT_ATOMS: atom_id res chain seq x y z
N ILE A 1 -5.00 0.10 -5.74
CA ILE A 1 -5.17 1.29 -4.89
C ILE A 1 -6.17 0.94 -3.80
N ILE A 2 -5.86 1.25 -2.54
CA ILE A 2 -6.77 1.17 -1.40
C ILE A 2 -6.93 2.60 -0.87
N ALA A 3 -8.16 3.07 -0.73
CA ALA A 3 -8.49 4.43 -0.28
C ALA A 3 -9.28 4.34 1.04
N GLU A 4 -8.72 4.87 2.12
CA GLU A 4 -9.31 4.85 3.46
C GLU A 4 -8.60 5.86 4.37
N ASP A 5 -9.12 6.12 5.57
CA ASP A 5 -8.52 7.01 6.59
C ASP A 5 -7.59 6.21 7.53
N PHE A 6 -6.28 6.24 7.25
CA PHE A 6 -5.27 5.43 7.95
C PHE A 6 -4.74 6.10 9.23
N ASN A 7 -4.83 7.43 9.35
CA ASN A 7 -4.41 8.19 10.55
C ASN A 7 -5.58 8.67 11.43
N GLY A 8 -6.83 8.52 10.97
CA GLY A 8 -8.03 8.88 11.72
C GLY A 8 -8.31 10.38 11.75
N ASP A 9 -7.76 11.15 10.80
CA ASP A 9 -7.96 12.61 10.75
C ASP A 9 -9.22 13.04 9.99
N GLY A 10 -9.96 12.07 9.42
CA GLY A 10 -11.17 12.30 8.65
C GLY A 10 -10.93 12.62 7.17
N HIS A 11 -9.69 12.57 6.70
CA HIS A 11 -9.32 12.70 5.29
C HIS A 11 -9.00 11.34 4.67
N ILE A 12 -9.24 11.21 3.35
CA ILE A 12 -8.94 9.96 2.64
C ILE A 12 -7.46 9.91 2.30
N ASP A 13 -6.80 8.85 2.75
CA ASP A 13 -5.45 8.49 2.37
C ASP A 13 -5.46 7.44 1.25
N LEU A 14 -4.35 7.34 0.53
CA LEU A 14 -4.17 6.39 -0.55
C LEU A 14 -2.99 5.47 -0.28
N LEU A 15 -3.28 4.18 -0.14
CA LEU A 15 -2.28 3.12 -0.18
C LEU A 15 -2.16 2.57 -1.61
N LEU A 16 -1.04 2.91 -2.23
CA LEU A 16 -0.67 2.50 -3.58
C LEU A 16 0.20 1.26 -3.47
N LEU A 17 -0.29 0.16 -4.05
CA LEU A 17 0.38 -1.13 -4.12
C LEU A 17 0.22 -1.66 -5.54
N GLY A 18 1.22 -2.38 -6.03
CA GLY A 18 1.20 -2.97 -7.36
C GLY A 18 2.57 -2.88 -8.02
N ASN A 19 3.08 -4.00 -8.52
CA ASN A 19 4.23 -3.99 -9.42
C ASN A 19 3.79 -4.72 -10.69
N LEU A 20 4.26 -4.29 -11.85
CA LEU A 20 4.06 -4.96 -13.12
C LEU A 20 5.43 -5.46 -13.60
N ASN A 21 5.79 -6.65 -13.13
CA ASN A 21 7.06 -7.29 -13.49
C ASN A 21 7.01 -7.98 -14.86
N THR A 22 5.81 -8.24 -15.39
CA THR A 22 5.60 -8.78 -16.74
C THR A 22 5.21 -7.61 -17.65
N SER A 23 6.19 -7.05 -18.35
CA SER A 23 5.95 -6.06 -19.38
C SER A 23 6.05 -6.72 -20.76
N GLU A 24 5.21 -6.31 -21.70
CA GLU A 24 5.39 -6.68 -23.11
C GLU A 24 6.77 -6.18 -23.59
N VAL A 25 7.34 -6.79 -24.63
CA VAL A 25 8.70 -6.49 -25.13
C VAL A 25 8.94 -4.98 -25.35
N GLU A 26 7.89 -4.23 -25.65
CA GLU A 26 7.93 -2.78 -25.93
C GLU A 26 7.52 -1.89 -24.74
N THR A 27 6.99 -2.46 -23.64
CA THR A 27 6.58 -1.68 -22.46
C THR A 27 7.67 -1.78 -21.38
N PRO A 28 8.20 -0.65 -20.86
CA PRO A 28 9.11 -0.71 -19.72
C PRO A 28 8.41 -1.24 -18.46
N ARG A 29 9.18 -1.90 -17.59
CA ARG A 29 8.74 -2.36 -16.27
C ARG A 29 8.09 -1.20 -15.49
N ASN A 30 6.91 -1.43 -14.92
CA ASN A 30 6.20 -0.45 -14.10
C ASN A 30 6.19 -0.92 -12.63
N ASP A 31 7.11 -0.39 -11.83
CA ASP A 31 7.23 -0.71 -10.41
C ASP A 31 6.60 0.39 -9.55
N ALA A 32 5.65 0.05 -8.67
CA ALA A 32 5.39 0.88 -7.49
C ALA A 32 6.38 0.58 -6.34
N SER A 33 7.55 -0.01 -6.65
CA SER A 33 8.61 -0.36 -5.70
C SER A 33 8.09 -1.26 -4.55
N TYR A 34 8.03 -0.74 -3.32
CA TYR A 34 7.51 -1.43 -2.15
C TYR A 34 6.08 -0.99 -1.76
N GLY A 35 5.40 -0.27 -2.65
CA GLY A 35 4.20 0.49 -2.36
C GLY A 35 4.49 1.87 -1.78
N THR A 36 3.45 2.69 -1.69
CA THR A 36 3.49 4.07 -1.19
C THR A 36 2.21 4.37 -0.44
N LEU A 37 2.31 5.02 0.72
CA LEU A 37 1.16 5.60 1.42
C LEU A 37 1.19 7.13 1.25
N LEU A 38 0.04 7.70 0.88
CA LEU A 38 -0.17 9.12 0.72
C LEU A 38 -1.25 9.57 1.70
N LEU A 39 -0.89 10.41 2.66
CA LEU A 39 -1.85 10.96 3.63
C LEU A 39 -2.60 12.12 3.00
N GLY A 40 -3.93 12.08 3.05
CA GLY A 40 -4.81 13.15 2.59
C GLY A 40 -4.67 14.39 3.46
N LYS A 41 -5.01 15.54 2.88
CA LYS A 41 -5.01 16.83 3.59
C LYS A 41 -6.34 17.56 3.37
N PRO A 42 -6.70 18.50 4.27
CA PRO A 42 -7.93 19.28 4.13
C PRO A 42 -8.04 20.08 2.83
N ASP A 43 -6.91 20.45 2.23
CA ASP A 43 -6.83 21.22 0.98
C ASP A 43 -6.90 20.35 -0.29
N GLY A 44 -7.09 19.04 -0.14
CA GLY A 44 -7.12 18.07 -1.24
C GLY A 44 -5.75 17.64 -1.75
N ASN A 45 -4.66 18.13 -1.15
CA ASN A 45 -3.31 17.65 -1.44
C ASN A 45 -2.99 16.37 -0.65
N PHE A 46 -1.84 15.77 -0.97
CA PHE A 46 -1.34 14.58 -0.28
C PHE A 46 0.08 14.80 0.25
N SER A 47 0.38 14.21 1.40
CA SER A 47 1.76 14.04 1.89
C SER A 47 2.22 12.60 1.73
N TYR A 48 3.38 12.43 1.13
CA TYR A 48 4.08 11.15 1.09
C TYR A 48 4.62 10.79 2.48
N ILE A 49 4.39 9.55 2.91
CA ILE A 49 5.08 8.96 4.06
C ILE A 49 6.03 7.86 3.57
N SER A 50 7.25 7.88 4.10
CA SER A 50 8.26 6.92 3.66
C SER A 50 7.99 5.52 4.21
N ASN A 51 8.32 4.50 3.42
CA ASN A 51 8.09 3.11 3.80
C ASN A 51 8.84 2.69 5.07
N SER A 52 9.98 3.32 5.37
CA SER A 52 10.72 3.10 6.62
C SER A 52 9.96 3.58 7.85
N GLN A 53 9.18 4.66 7.74
CA GLN A 53 8.35 5.16 8.85
C GLN A 53 7.18 4.24 9.15
N ILE A 54 6.64 3.57 8.13
CA ILE A 54 5.42 2.74 8.26
C ILE A 54 5.65 1.24 8.08
N ASN A 55 6.91 0.83 7.95
CA ASN A 55 7.30 -0.54 7.67
C ASN A 55 6.56 -1.18 6.47
N LEU A 56 6.24 -0.38 5.45
CA LEU A 56 5.51 -0.82 4.25
C LEU A 56 6.48 -1.41 3.23
N TRP A 57 6.74 -2.70 3.34
CA TRP A 57 7.65 -3.43 2.45
C TRP A 57 6.89 -4.43 1.57
N ALA A 58 6.00 -3.92 0.73
CA ALA A 58 5.21 -4.75 -0.17
C ALA A 58 6.05 -5.11 -1.41
N ASN A 59 6.86 -6.16 -1.31
CA ASN A 59 7.76 -6.62 -2.37
C ASN A 59 7.09 -7.65 -3.31
N GLY A 60 7.72 -7.87 -4.47
CA GLY A 60 7.28 -8.86 -5.46
C GLY A 60 6.26 -8.33 -6.47
N ASP A 61 5.73 -9.21 -7.32
CA ASP A 61 4.76 -8.89 -8.38
C ASP A 61 3.33 -8.85 -7.82
N ILE A 62 2.97 -7.74 -7.19
CA ILE A 62 1.68 -7.58 -6.51
C ILE A 62 0.55 -7.44 -7.55
N LYS A 63 -0.39 -8.39 -7.54
CA LYS A 63 -1.57 -8.38 -8.42
C LYS A 63 -2.83 -7.88 -7.74
N ASN A 64 -2.94 -8.07 -6.43
CA ASN A 64 -4.10 -7.63 -5.67
C ASN A 64 -3.76 -7.40 -4.20
N ALA A 65 -4.50 -6.51 -3.55
CA ALA A 65 -4.39 -6.27 -2.11
C ALA A 65 -5.74 -5.88 -1.51
N ARG A 66 -5.98 -6.26 -0.26
CA ARG A 66 -7.18 -5.89 0.50
C ARG A 66 -6.85 -5.60 1.96
N LEU A 67 -7.59 -4.67 2.55
CA LEU A 67 -7.58 -4.49 4.00
C LEU A 67 -8.30 -5.66 4.67
N ILE A 68 -7.71 -6.15 5.75
CA ILE A 68 -8.26 -7.18 6.62
C ILE A 68 -8.04 -6.77 8.08
N THR A 69 -8.76 -7.42 8.98
CA THR A 69 -8.56 -7.27 10.43
C THR A 69 -8.10 -8.60 11.01
N ILE A 70 -7.00 -8.59 11.76
CA ILE A 70 -6.46 -9.77 12.46
C ILE A 70 -6.36 -9.42 13.94
N ALA A 71 -7.11 -10.12 14.79
CA ALA A 71 -7.13 -9.88 16.24
C ALA A 71 -7.33 -8.39 16.61
N GLY A 72 -8.23 -7.70 15.90
CA GLY A 72 -8.53 -6.28 16.12
C GLY A 72 -7.51 -5.30 15.53
N LYS A 73 -6.44 -5.76 14.88
CA LYS A 73 -5.45 -4.92 14.22
C LYS A 73 -5.66 -4.89 12.71
N ARG A 74 -5.51 -3.71 12.11
CA ARG A 74 -5.59 -3.51 10.67
C ARG A 74 -4.34 -4.08 9.99
N ALA A 75 -4.56 -4.82 8.91
CA ALA A 75 -3.51 -5.38 8.09
C ALA A 75 -3.91 -5.37 6.62
N VAL A 76 -2.94 -5.54 5.74
CA VAL A 76 -3.15 -5.70 4.31
C VAL A 76 -2.75 -7.11 3.92
N ILE A 77 -3.67 -7.84 3.29
CA ILE A 77 -3.36 -9.10 2.61
C ILE A 77 -3.00 -8.81 1.15
N ILE A 78 -1.92 -9.40 0.68
CA ILE A 78 -1.32 -9.12 -0.62
C ILE A 78 -1.21 -10.42 -1.40
N ALA A 79 -1.83 -10.46 -2.57
CA ALA A 79 -1.70 -11.53 -3.55
C ALA A 79 -0.61 -11.17 -4.56
N LYS A 80 0.35 -12.07 -4.72
CA LYS A 80 1.51 -11.93 -5.60
C LYS A 80 1.46 -12.99 -6.69
N ASN A 81 1.92 -12.65 -7.89
CA ASN A 81 2.08 -13.61 -8.97
C ASN A 81 3.27 -14.53 -8.71
N ASN A 82 3.10 -15.85 -8.88
CA ASN A 82 4.11 -16.88 -8.64
C ASN A 82 4.84 -16.81 -7.29
N ASP A 83 4.18 -16.32 -6.24
CA ASP A 83 4.74 -16.19 -4.91
C ASP A 83 3.64 -16.40 -3.85
N SER A 84 4.05 -16.59 -2.60
CA SER A 84 3.14 -16.78 -1.47
C SER A 84 2.35 -15.51 -1.17
N VAL A 85 1.12 -15.68 -0.68
CA VAL A 85 0.36 -14.56 -0.09
C VAL A 85 1.13 -13.97 1.08
N SER A 86 1.13 -12.65 1.21
CA SER A 86 1.79 -11.94 2.31
C SER A 86 0.80 -11.09 3.09
N ILE A 87 1.07 -10.91 4.38
CA ILE A 87 0.29 -10.05 5.26
C ILE A 87 1.23 -8.99 5.84
N LEU A 88 0.88 -7.72 5.66
CA LEU A 88 1.57 -6.60 6.28
C LEU A 88 0.67 -5.99 7.35
N SER A 89 1.17 -5.93 8.59
CA SER A 89 0.53 -5.11 9.62
C SER A 89 0.74 -3.65 9.27
N LEU A 90 -0.33 -2.86 9.33
CA LEU A 90 -0.19 -1.42 9.21
C LEU A 90 0.16 -0.85 10.60
N PRO A 91 1.05 0.14 10.67
CA PRO A 91 1.30 0.86 11.91
C PRO A 91 0.04 1.62 12.31
N HIS A 92 -0.13 1.83 13.61
CA HIS A 92 -1.06 2.85 14.09
C HIS A 92 -0.42 4.21 13.81
N LEU A 93 -1.05 5.00 12.94
CA LEU A 93 -0.67 6.39 12.71
C LEU A 93 -1.47 7.24 13.70
N SER A 94 -0.77 8.11 14.42
CA SER A 94 -1.44 9.15 15.22
C SER A 94 -2.01 10.22 14.28
N PRO A 95 -3.12 10.86 14.65
CA PRO A 95 -3.60 12.08 13.98
C PRO A 95 -2.56 13.21 14.04
#